data_AF-A0A250IJC6-F1
#
_entry.id   AF-A0A250IJC6-F1
#
_cell.length_a   1.000
_cell.length_b   1.000
_cell.length_c   1.000
_cell.angle_alpha   90.00
_cell.angle_beta   90.00
_cell.angle_gamma   90.00
#
_symmetry.space_group_name_H-M   'P 1'
#
loop_
_entity.id
_entity.type
_entity.pdbx_description
1 polymer ?
#
loop_
_entity_poly.entity_id
_entity_poly.type
_entity_poly.pdbx_seq_one_letter_code
_entity_poly.pdbx_strand_id
1 'polypeptide(L)'
;MLTIHEHTNLQEASNELLEFALEPSNWMTGTPAGQTPASVPAQDVQNQRRVGALRIYAVVEVAPSLEVFLRIAFRAPGLTPVKAADHLEAFLKPRLPLTPNSEWQVEVDERRWIHFVRRYASPRLQA
;
A
#
# COMPACT_ATOMS: atom_id res chain seq x y z
N MET A 1 20.89 -9.58 5.04
CA MET A 1 20.59 -8.86 3.79
C MET A 1 19.09 -9.02 3.58
N LEU A 2 18.33 -7.93 3.71
CA LEU A 2 16.87 -7.96 3.67
C LEU A 2 16.43 -7.88 2.20
N THR A 3 15.91 -8.98 1.66
CA THR A 3 15.53 -9.09 0.24
C THR A 3 14.02 -8.93 0.10
N ILE A 4 13.56 -8.12 -0.86
CA ILE A 4 12.13 -7.97 -1.17
C ILE A 4 11.61 -9.31 -1.71
N HIS A 5 10.48 -9.79 -1.19
CA HIS A 5 9.86 -11.03 -1.68
C HIS A 5 9.34 -10.84 -3.11
N GLU A 6 9.76 -11.73 -4.00
CA GLU A 6 9.38 -11.75 -5.41
C GLU A 6 8.30 -12.78 -5.68
N HIS A 7 7.34 -12.42 -6.53
CA HIS A 7 6.17 -13.21 -6.88
C HIS A 7 6.02 -13.34 -8.38
N THR A 8 5.39 -14.44 -8.80
CA THR A 8 5.16 -14.74 -10.21
C THR A 8 4.08 -13.84 -10.80
N ASN A 9 3.06 -13.50 -10.02
CA ASN A 9 1.93 -12.69 -10.46
C ASN A 9 1.45 -11.71 -9.38
N LEU A 10 0.66 -10.73 -9.81
CA LEU A 10 0.11 -9.70 -8.94
C LEU A 10 -0.83 -10.28 -7.88
N GLN A 11 -1.57 -11.35 -8.19
CA GLN A 11 -2.55 -11.93 -7.27
C GLN A 11 -1.90 -12.56 -6.04
N GLU A 12 -0.81 -13.32 -6.22
CA GLU A 12 0.00 -13.88 -5.12
C GLU A 12 0.59 -12.77 -4.25
N ALA A 13 1.23 -11.78 -4.88
CA ALA A 13 1.78 -10.63 -4.19
C ALA A 13 0.71 -9.86 -3.40
N SER A 14 -0.49 -9.72 -3.97
CA SER A 14 -1.62 -9.03 -3.33
C SER A 14 -2.14 -9.79 -2.13
N ASN A 15 -2.34 -11.10 -2.27
CA ASN A 15 -2.83 -11.93 -1.18
C ASN A 15 -1.87 -11.91 0.00
N GLU A 16 -0.57 -12.14 -0.23
CA GLU A 16 0.40 -12.14 0.86
C GLU A 16 0.54 -10.75 1.49
N LEU A 17 0.69 -9.70 0.66
CA LEU A 17 0.96 -8.36 1.17
C LEU A 17 -0.26 -7.75 1.87
N LEU A 18 -1.48 -7.99 1.39
CA LEU A 18 -2.69 -7.58 2.10
C LEU A 18 -2.92 -8.41 3.37
N GLU A 19 -2.49 -9.67 3.42
CA GLU A 19 -2.59 -10.46 4.67
C GLU A 19 -1.74 -9.82 5.74
N PHE A 20 -0.50 -9.52 5.37
CA PHE A 20 0.47 -8.90 6.24
C PHE A 20 0.04 -7.49 6.67
N ALA A 21 -0.33 -6.63 5.73
CA ALA A 21 -0.63 -5.23 6.01
C ALA A 21 -1.91 -5.03 6.84
N LEU A 22 -2.89 -5.92 6.71
CA LEU A 22 -4.18 -5.80 7.42
C LEU A 22 -4.15 -6.38 8.83
N GLU A 23 -3.15 -7.18 9.18
CA GLU A 23 -2.92 -7.71 10.51
C GLU A 23 -2.53 -6.56 11.48
N PRO A 24 -3.32 -6.30 12.56
CA PRO A 24 -3.10 -5.16 13.46
C PRO A 24 -1.70 -5.06 14.07
N SER A 25 -1.04 -6.19 14.31
CA SER A 25 0.32 -6.22 14.84
C SER A 25 1.39 -5.67 13.89
N ASN A 26 1.07 -5.53 12.59
CA ASN A 26 1.96 -4.96 11.57
C ASN A 26 1.62 -3.51 11.22
N TRP A 27 0.62 -2.91 11.88
CA TRP A 27 0.24 -1.52 11.62
C TRP A 27 1.34 -0.58 12.07
N MET A 28 1.58 0.46 11.27
CA MET A 28 2.59 1.46 11.56
C MET A 28 1.93 2.69 12.18
N THR A 29 2.61 3.30 13.16
CA THR A 29 2.24 4.65 13.60
C THR A 29 2.53 5.61 12.47
N GLY A 30 1.49 6.27 11.97
CA GLY A 30 1.59 7.25 10.90
C GLY A 30 2.54 8.38 11.31
N THR A 31 3.48 8.71 10.43
CA THR A 31 4.31 9.89 10.62
C THR A 31 3.41 11.11 10.42
N PRO A 32 3.42 12.11 11.33
CA PRO A 32 2.58 13.30 11.17
C PRO A 32 2.83 13.96 9.81
N ALA A 33 1.75 14.42 9.17
CA ALA A 33 1.81 15.15 7.91
C ALA A 33 2.85 16.29 8.02
N GLY A 34 3.98 16.13 7.32
CA GLY A 34 5.09 17.10 7.33
C GLY A 34 6.45 16.56 7.76
N GLN A 35 6.57 15.31 8.24
CA GLN A 35 7.88 14.67 8.42
C GLN A 35 8.18 13.71 7.25
N THR A 36 9.35 13.91 6.68
CA THR A 36 9.82 13.52 5.33
C THR A 36 9.22 12.21 4.77
N PRO A 37 8.34 12.25 3.75
CA PRO A 37 7.87 11.06 3.01
C PRO A 37 9.00 10.32 2.25
N ALA A 38 10.25 10.78 2.34
CA ALA A 38 11.37 10.21 1.60
C ALA A 38 11.90 8.87 2.17
N SER A 39 11.50 8.42 3.36
CA SER A 39 11.98 7.14 3.94
C SER A 39 11.10 5.94 3.55
N VAL A 40 9.79 6.14 3.52
CA VAL A 40 8.77 5.12 3.22
C VAL A 40 8.22 5.38 1.82
N PRO A 41 8.29 4.42 0.89
CA PRO A 41 8.27 2.98 1.15
C PRO A 41 9.61 2.27 0.93
N ALA A 42 10.70 3.00 0.65
CA ALA A 42 11.94 2.39 0.18
C ALA A 42 12.69 1.57 1.24
N GLN A 43 12.51 1.86 2.53
CA GLN A 43 13.31 1.27 3.60
C GLN A 43 12.78 -0.04 4.16
N ASP A 44 11.45 -0.25 4.13
CA ASP A 44 10.86 -1.43 4.75
C ASP A 44 10.53 -2.50 3.71
N VAL A 45 11.38 -3.53 3.65
CA VAL A 45 11.19 -4.64 2.70
C VAL A 45 10.01 -5.55 3.07
N GLN A 46 9.60 -5.58 4.34
CA GLN A 46 8.53 -6.48 4.80
C GLN A 46 7.17 -6.03 4.25
N ASN A 47 7.01 -4.71 4.13
CA ASN A 47 5.86 -4.05 3.54
C ASN A 47 5.92 -3.98 2.00
N GLN A 48 6.88 -4.66 1.35
CA GLN A 48 7.06 -4.61 -0.10
C GLN A 48 7.00 -5.97 -0.78
N ARG A 49 6.43 -6.00 -1.98
CA ARG A 49 6.51 -7.15 -2.90
C ARG A 49 6.97 -6.70 -4.27
N ARG A 50 7.55 -7.65 -5.02
CA ARG A 50 7.99 -7.43 -6.40
C ARG A 50 7.32 -8.43 -7.34
N VAL A 51 6.82 -7.94 -8.47
CA VAL A 51 6.29 -8.74 -9.57
C VAL A 51 6.94 -8.26 -10.85
N GLY A 52 8.00 -8.95 -11.29
CA GLY A 52 8.82 -8.51 -12.43
C GLY A 52 9.43 -7.12 -12.21
N ALA A 53 9.01 -6.13 -12.99
CA ALA A 53 9.48 -4.73 -12.86
C ALA A 53 8.65 -3.89 -11.87
N LEU A 54 7.49 -4.39 -11.44
CA LEU A 54 6.58 -3.70 -10.54
C LEU A 54 6.99 -3.95 -9.08
N ARG A 55 7.28 -2.88 -8.36
CA ARG A 55 7.37 -2.88 -6.90
C ARG A 55 6.05 -2.38 -6.34
N ILE A 56 5.60 -3.08 -5.30
CA ILE A 56 4.35 -2.83 -4.62
C ILE A 56 4.70 -2.62 -3.15
N TYR A 57 4.02 -1.67 -2.54
CA TYR A 57 4.09 -1.39 -1.13
C TYR A 57 2.68 -1.30 -0.59
N ALA A 58 2.41 -1.87 0.58
CA ALA A 58 1.14 -1.67 1.26
C ALA A 58 1.35 -1.67 2.77
N VAL A 59 0.61 -0.79 3.46
CA VAL A 59 0.62 -0.71 4.91
C VAL A 59 -0.67 -0.07 5.42
N VAL A 60 -0.99 -0.34 6.68
CA VAL A 60 -1.97 0.41 7.44
C VAL A 60 -1.24 1.36 8.40
N GLU A 61 -1.57 2.64 8.32
CA GLU A 61 -1.00 3.72 9.13
C GLU A 61 -2.03 4.23 10.13
N VAL A 62 -1.65 4.34 11.40
CA VAL A 62 -2.48 4.93 12.47
C VAL A 62 -1.99 6.34 12.75
N ALA A 63 -2.76 7.34 12.36
CA ALA A 63 -2.43 8.74 12.64
C ALA A 63 -2.50 9.03 14.15
N PRO A 64 -1.83 10.10 14.63
CA PRO A 64 -1.95 10.54 16.03
C PRO A 64 -3.40 10.86 16.46
N SER A 65 -4.27 11.22 15.50
CA SER A 65 -5.72 11.40 15.70
C SER A 65 -6.50 10.10 15.87
N LEU A 66 -5.82 8.94 15.89
CA LEU A 66 -6.38 7.58 15.87
C LEU A 66 -7.15 7.24 14.59
N GLU A 67 -7.02 8.06 13.56
CA GLU A 67 -7.54 7.75 12.24
C GLU A 67 -6.63 6.73 11.56
N VAL A 68 -7.24 5.71 10.96
CA VAL A 68 -6.53 4.61 10.33
C VAL A 68 -6.59 4.78 8.82
N PHE A 69 -5.47 4.65 8.14
CA PHE A 69 -5.32 4.84 6.71
C PHE A 69 -4.69 3.61 6.06
N LEU A 70 -5.19 3.24 4.88
CA LEU A 70 -4.57 2.24 4.03
C LEU A 70 -3.76 2.99 2.97
N ARG A 71 -2.45 2.76 2.96
CA ARG A 71 -1.54 3.27 1.94
C ARG A 71 -1.09 2.11 1.06
N ILE A 72 -1.26 2.25 -0.24
CA ILE A 72 -0.74 1.33 -1.25
C ILE A 72 0.06 2.16 -2.24
N ALA A 73 1.28 1.75 -2.55
CA ALA A 73 2.10 2.46 -3.52
C ALA A 73 2.69 1.52 -4.55
N PHE A 74 2.84 2.02 -5.76
CA PHE A 74 3.41 1.28 -6.89
C PHE A 74 4.60 2.03 -7.49
N ARG A 75 5.58 1.27 -7.95
CA ARG A 75 6.72 1.81 -8.68
C ARG A 75 7.15 0.84 -9.77
N ALA A 76 7.22 1.33 -11.00
CA ALA A 76 7.83 0.65 -12.12
C ALA A 76 8.39 1.69 -13.11
N PRO A 77 9.35 1.33 -13.98
CA PRO A 77 9.81 2.20 -15.06
C PRO A 77 8.64 2.62 -15.96
N GLY A 78 8.49 3.93 -16.20
CA GLY A 78 7.41 4.47 -17.05
C GLY A 78 6.00 4.34 -16.48
N LEU A 79 5.84 3.99 -15.19
CA LEU A 79 4.52 3.91 -14.56
C LEU A 79 3.86 5.30 -14.49
N THR A 80 2.59 5.36 -14.88
CA THR A 80 1.76 6.57 -14.81
C THR A 80 0.66 6.39 -13.75
N PRO A 81 0.09 7.47 -13.20
CA PRO A 81 -0.98 7.38 -12.20
C PRO A 81 -2.18 6.56 -12.67
N VAL A 82 -2.56 6.70 -13.94
CA VAL A 82 -3.68 5.94 -14.54
C VAL A 82 -3.39 4.43 -14.52
N LYS A 83 -2.22 4.01 -15.02
CA LYS A 83 -1.83 2.58 -14.99
C LYS A 83 -1.66 2.05 -13.56
N ALA A 84 -1.20 2.89 -12.65
CA ALA A 84 -1.07 2.52 -11.25
C ALA A 84 -2.45 2.33 -10.59
N ALA A 85 -3.47 3.05 -11.03
CA ALA A 85 -4.86 2.84 -10.59
C ALA A 85 -5.41 1.48 -11.08
N ASP A 86 -5.10 1.06 -12.31
CA ASP A 86 -5.44 -0.29 -12.79
C ASP A 86 -4.77 -1.38 -11.93
N HIS A 87 -3.50 -1.16 -11.54
CA HIS A 87 -2.80 -2.05 -10.61
C HIS A 87 -3.42 -2.05 -9.21
N LEU A 88 -3.87 -0.89 -8.71
CA LEU A 88 -4.57 -0.78 -7.43
C LEU A 88 -5.86 -1.59 -7.44
N GLU A 89 -6.68 -1.45 -8.49
CA GLU A 89 -7.93 -2.21 -8.64
C GLU A 89 -7.66 -3.72 -8.64
N ALA A 90 -6.71 -4.17 -9.46
CA ALA A 90 -6.32 -5.58 -9.53
C ALA A 90 -5.74 -6.10 -8.20
N PHE A 91 -4.97 -5.27 -7.49
CA PHE A 91 -4.35 -5.61 -6.21
C PHE A 91 -5.39 -5.78 -5.09
N LEU A 92 -6.43 -4.96 -5.07
CA LEU A 92 -7.46 -4.98 -4.04
C LEU A 92 -8.53 -6.04 -4.25
N LYS A 93 -8.80 -6.40 -5.52
CA LYS A 93 -9.83 -7.36 -5.94
C LYS A 93 -9.94 -8.64 -5.07
N PRO A 94 -8.85 -9.26 -4.58
CA PRO A 94 -8.94 -10.50 -3.82
C PRO A 94 -9.52 -10.36 -2.40
N ARG A 95 -9.30 -9.23 -1.71
CA ARG A 95 -9.61 -9.10 -0.27
C ARG A 95 -10.39 -7.85 0.13
N LEU A 96 -10.29 -6.79 -0.66
CA LEU A 96 -10.89 -5.49 -0.37
C LEU A 96 -11.62 -5.03 -1.64
N PRO A 97 -12.81 -5.56 -1.93
CA PRO A 97 -13.60 -5.04 -3.04
C PRO A 97 -13.76 -3.52 -2.84
N LEU A 98 -13.44 -2.75 -3.88
CA LEU A 98 -13.56 -1.30 -3.85
C LEU A 98 -15.02 -0.96 -3.52
N THR A 99 -15.25 -0.46 -2.31
CA THR A 99 -16.55 0.07 -1.91
C THR A 99 -16.88 1.25 -2.83
N PRO A 100 -18.10 1.31 -3.42
CA PRO A 100 -18.52 2.47 -4.18
C PRO A 100 -18.32 3.76 -3.37
N ASN A 101 -17.91 4.85 -4.01
CA ASN A 101 -17.59 6.15 -3.39
C ASN A 101 -16.39 6.15 -2.43
N SER A 102 -15.48 5.18 -2.55
CA SER A 102 -14.19 5.27 -1.86
C SER A 102 -13.28 6.24 -2.59
N GLU A 103 -13.04 7.40 -1.99
CA GLU A 103 -12.06 8.35 -2.49
C GLU A 103 -10.65 7.91 -2.11
N TRP A 104 -9.76 7.92 -3.11
CA TRP A 104 -8.33 7.69 -2.93
C TRP A 104 -7.60 9.00 -3.18
N GLN A 105 -6.78 9.41 -2.22
CA GLN A 105 -5.80 10.46 -2.41
C GLN A 105 -4.60 9.88 -3.17
N VAL A 106 -4.15 10.60 -4.20
CA VAL A 106 -3.06 10.16 -5.07
C VAL A 106 -1.90 11.14 -4.99
N GLU A 107 -0.71 10.64 -4.68
CA GLU A 107 0.53 11.42 -4.60
C GLU A 107 1.65 10.73 -5.37
N VAL A 108 2.52 11.50 -6.01
CA VAL A 108 3.74 10.96 -6.64
C VAL A 108 4.96 11.54 -5.94
N ASP A 109 5.80 10.67 -5.38
CA ASP A 109 7.01 11.11 -4.68
C ASP A 109 8.20 11.32 -5.61
N GLU A 110 9.27 11.92 -5.07
CA GLU A 110 10.53 12.18 -5.79
C GLU A 110 11.21 10.90 -6.33
N ARG A 111 10.92 9.74 -5.73
CA ARG A 111 11.43 8.42 -6.11
C ARG A 111 10.53 7.70 -7.10
N ARG A 112 9.49 8.39 -7.61
CA ARG A 112 8.53 7.92 -8.59
C ARG A 112 7.62 6.80 -8.07
N TRP A 113 7.43 6.70 -6.76
CA TRP A 113 6.31 5.93 -6.24
C TRP A 113 5.02 6.71 -6.43
N ILE A 114 3.97 6.00 -6.82
CA ILE A 114 2.63 6.53 -6.93
C ILE A 114 1.86 5.95 -5.75
N HIS A 115 1.56 6.80 -4.78
CA HIS A 115 0.89 6.48 -3.54
C HIS A 115 -0.61 6.67 -3.70
N PHE A 116 -1.36 5.71 -3.16
CA PHE A 116 -2.80 5.73 -3.03
C PHE A 116 -3.11 5.60 -1.55
N VAL A 117 -3.74 6.62 -0.98
CA VAL A 117 -4.09 6.65 0.44
C VAL A 117 -5.60 6.82 0.57
N ARG A 118 -6.22 6.03 1.45
CA ARG A 118 -7.60 6.25 1.86
C ARG A 118 -7.78 5.95 3.33
N ARG A 119 -8.88 6.45 3.91
CA ARG A 119 -9.31 6.01 5.24
C ARG A 119 -9.59 4.51 5.22
N TYR A 120 -8.99 3.78 6.15
CA TYR A 120 -9.26 2.36 6.36
C TYR A 120 -10.35 2.21 7.41
N ALA A 121 -11.49 1.66 7.00
CA ALA A 121 -12.52 1.16 7.89
C ALA A 121 -12.50 -0.37 7.77
N SER A 122 -12.14 -1.07 8.86
CA SER A 122 -12.28 -2.52 8.87
C SER A 122 -13.76 -2.87 8.67
N PRO A 123 -14.10 -3.79 7.74
CA PRO A 123 -15.47 -4.24 7.58
C PRO A 123 -15.97 -5.04 8.80
N ARG A 124 -15.09 -5.42 9.73
CA ARG A 124 -15.44 -6.13 10.96
C ARG A 124 -14.71 -5.52 12.15
N LEU A 125 -15.48 -4.99 13.10
CA LEU A 125 -15.09 -4.93 14.50
C LEU A 125 -14.91 -6.37 14.97
N GLN A 126 -13.68 -6.79 15.26
CA GLN A 126 -13.48 -7.94 16.13
C GLN A 126 -13.46 -7.40 17.57
N ALA A 127 -14.53 -7.70 18.29
CA ALA A 127 -14.70 -7.41 19.71
C ALA A 127 -14.06 -8.50 20.56
#